data_AF-A0A0R3XAF1-F1
#
_entry.id   AF-A0A0R3XAF1-F1
#
_cell.length_a   1.000
_cell.length_b   1.000
_cell.length_c   1.000
_cell.angle_alpha   90.00
_cell.angle_beta   90.00
_cell.angle_gamma   90.00
#
_symmetry.space_group_name_H-M   'P 1'
#
loop_
_entity.id
_entity.type
_entity.pdbx_description
1 polymer ?
#
loop_
_entity_poly.entity_id
_entity_poly.type
_entity_poly.pdbx_seq_one_letter_code
_entity_poly.pdbx_strand_id
1 'polypeptide(L)'
;MVDWIVQFDPPDDPNDYIHRVGRTARAGKSGNALLILRPHELGFLDVLRSSKVTPVEYEVAAGKVADVQPALEKLISSNYFLANSAHEAFKGIVRSYNSSKLSCFNVNELDLAALAKTCGLQIVPKVDLGVEPSMKFDAKRMKRKAFGAVAVRAAKKNRLYKKLR
;
A
#
# COMPACT_ATOMS: atom_id res chain seq x y z
N MET A 1 -3.85 17.31 -28.15
CA MET A 1 -4.23 15.88 -28.20
C MET A 1 -3.32 15.15 -27.23
N VAL A 2 -3.81 14.14 -26.52
CA VAL A 2 -3.01 13.42 -25.51
C VAL A 2 -2.65 12.06 -26.08
N ASP A 3 -1.36 11.73 -26.14
CA ASP A 3 -0.88 10.47 -26.72
C ASP A 3 -0.89 9.31 -25.72
N TRP A 4 -0.71 9.63 -24.43
CA TRP A 4 -0.64 8.65 -23.34
C TRP A 4 -1.48 9.08 -22.15
N ILE A 5 -2.26 8.14 -21.64
CA ILE A 5 -2.90 8.23 -20.33
C ILE A 5 -2.17 7.29 -19.39
N VAL A 6 -1.50 7.84 -18.37
CA VAL A 6 -0.84 7.04 -17.33
C VAL A 6 -1.66 7.17 -16.05
N GLN A 7 -2.09 6.03 -15.53
CA GLN A 7 -2.87 5.93 -14.29
C GLN A 7 -2.03 5.18 -13.25
N PHE A 8 -1.69 5.88 -12.17
CA PHE A 8 -0.90 5.34 -11.06
C PHE A 8 -1.75 4.55 -10.07
N ASP A 9 -3.04 4.87 -9.98
CA ASP A 9 -4.01 4.17 -9.13
C ASP A 9 -5.30 3.90 -9.92
N PRO A 10 -5.99 2.76 -9.69
CA PRO A 10 -7.26 2.47 -10.34
C PRO A 10 -8.40 3.31 -9.76
N PRO A 11 -9.41 3.69 -10.57
CA PRO A 11 -10.61 4.33 -10.06
C PRO A 11 -11.54 3.34 -9.34
N ASP A 12 -12.39 3.85 -8.45
CA ASP A 12 -13.42 3.04 -7.76
C ASP A 12 -14.51 2.49 -8.71
N ASP A 13 -14.74 3.16 -9.85
CA ASP A 13 -15.71 2.74 -10.88
C ASP A 13 -14.98 2.42 -12.19
N PRO A 14 -15.20 1.24 -12.80
CA PRO A 14 -14.64 0.92 -14.12
C PRO A 14 -15.11 1.86 -15.24
N ASN A 15 -16.27 2.50 -15.12
CA ASN A 15 -16.73 3.50 -16.10
C ASN A 15 -15.81 4.72 -16.12
N ASP A 16 -15.28 5.13 -14.97
CA ASP A 16 -14.32 6.23 -14.89
C ASP A 16 -13.01 5.87 -15.58
N TYR A 17 -12.57 4.61 -15.48
CA TYR A 17 -11.43 4.12 -16.24
C TYR A 17 -11.68 4.28 -17.75
N ILE A 18 -12.83 3.83 -18.25
CA ILE A 18 -13.21 3.93 -19.67
C ILE A 18 -13.26 5.40 -20.13
N HIS A 19 -13.84 6.29 -19.33
CA HIS A 19 -13.91 7.71 -19.64
C HIS A 19 -12.53 8.39 -19.70
N ARG A 20 -11.59 7.98 -18.83
CA ARG A 20 -10.21 8.47 -18.81
C ARG A 20 -9.44 8.04 -20.04
N VAL A 21 -9.48 6.76 -20.40
CA VAL A 21 -8.78 6.27 -21.61
C VAL A 21 -9.41 6.81 -22.89
N GLY A 22 -10.72 7.11 -22.89
CA GLY A 22 -11.40 7.80 -23.98
C GLY A 22 -10.92 9.24 -24.24
N ARG A 23 -10.00 9.79 -23.43
CA ARG A 23 -9.39 11.11 -23.67
C ARG A 23 -8.31 11.09 -24.76
N THR A 24 -7.63 9.96 -24.97
CA THR A 24 -6.49 9.86 -25.90
C THR A 24 -6.91 9.51 -27.34
N ALA A 25 -7.87 8.61 -27.52
CA ALA A 25 -8.30 8.13 -28.85
C ALA A 25 -9.49 8.95 -29.42
N ARG A 26 -9.24 10.19 -29.85
CA ARG A 26 -10.27 11.07 -30.44
C ARG A 26 -10.07 11.26 -31.95
N ALA A 27 -11.19 11.41 -32.67
CA ALA A 27 -11.23 11.75 -34.10
C ALA A 27 -10.43 10.78 -35.00
N GLY A 28 -10.59 9.47 -34.78
CA GLY A 28 -9.99 8.43 -35.63
C GLY A 28 -8.49 8.18 -35.40
N LYS A 29 -7.87 8.84 -34.43
CA LYS A 29 -6.48 8.61 -34.05
C LYS A 29 -6.36 7.62 -32.89
N SER A 30 -5.35 6.77 -32.93
CA SER A 30 -5.00 5.85 -31.84
C SER A 30 -4.43 6.59 -30.65
N GLY A 31 -4.65 6.05 -29.46
CA GLY A 31 -4.13 6.58 -28.20
C GLY A 31 -3.73 5.45 -27.27
N ASN A 32 -2.74 5.69 -26.40
CA ASN A 32 -2.22 4.67 -25.49
C ASN A 32 -2.67 4.94 -24.06
N ALA A 33 -2.91 3.86 -23.30
CA ALA A 33 -3.22 3.94 -21.88
C ALA A 33 -2.40 2.91 -21.10
N LEU A 34 -1.80 3.35 -20.00
CA LEU A 34 -1.04 2.53 -19.07
C LEU A 34 -1.70 2.63 -17.69
N LEU A 35 -1.98 1.47 -17.10
CA LEU A 35 -2.44 1.34 -15.73
C LEU A 35 -1.35 0.62 -14.93
N ILE A 36 -0.92 1.25 -13.84
CA ILE A 36 0.03 0.65 -12.90
C ILE A 36 -0.77 0.09 -11.74
N LEU A 37 -0.52 -1.18 -11.41
CA LEU A 37 -1.19 -1.89 -10.33
C LEU A 37 -0.15 -2.42 -9.34
N ARG A 38 -0.48 -2.38 -8.06
CA ARG A 38 0.24 -3.10 -7.01
C ARG A 38 -0.25 -4.54 -6.91
N PRO A 39 0.56 -5.47 -6.35
CA PRO A 39 0.17 -6.88 -6.26
C PRO A 39 -1.16 -7.16 -5.55
N HIS A 40 -1.55 -6.32 -4.58
CA HIS A 40 -2.84 -6.48 -3.88
C HIS A 40 -4.04 -5.90 -4.65
N GLU A 41 -3.80 -5.05 -5.66
CA GLU A 41 -4.84 -4.40 -6.46
C GLU A 41 -5.24 -5.24 -7.68
N LEU A 42 -4.60 -6.39 -7.90
CA LEU A 42 -4.82 -7.23 -9.07
C LEU A 42 -6.29 -7.66 -9.23
N GLY A 43 -7.07 -7.71 -8.14
CA GLY A 43 -8.52 -7.94 -8.21
C GLY A 43 -9.28 -6.89 -9.03
N PHE A 44 -8.70 -5.70 -9.25
CA PHE A 44 -9.26 -4.70 -10.17
C PHE A 44 -9.32 -5.20 -11.63
N LEU A 45 -8.42 -6.12 -12.02
CA LEU A 45 -8.45 -6.73 -13.35
C LEU A 45 -9.75 -7.54 -13.58
N ASP A 46 -10.34 -8.11 -12.53
CA ASP A 46 -11.62 -8.82 -12.62
C ASP A 46 -12.78 -7.85 -12.86
N VAL A 47 -12.72 -6.67 -12.24
CA VAL A 47 -13.67 -5.57 -12.45
C VAL A 47 -13.59 -5.09 -13.90
N LEU A 48 -12.39 -4.85 -14.42
CA LEU A 48 -12.19 -4.46 -15.82
C LEU A 48 -12.70 -5.52 -16.81
N ARG A 49 -12.41 -6.79 -16.55
CA ARG A 49 -12.91 -7.90 -17.37
C ARG A 49 -14.44 -7.96 -17.41
N SER A 50 -15.08 -7.72 -16.26
CA SER A 50 -16.54 -7.64 -16.16
C SER A 50 -17.12 -6.48 -16.98
N SER A 51 -16.37 -5.38 -17.12
CA SER A 51 -16.68 -4.23 -17.97
C SER A 51 -16.22 -4.38 -19.43
N LYS A 52 -15.87 -5.59 -19.87
CA LYS A 52 -15.42 -5.92 -21.24
C LYS A 52 -14.11 -5.22 -21.66
N VAL A 53 -13.29 -4.82 -20.68
CA VAL A 53 -11.94 -4.31 -20.92
C VAL A 53 -10.96 -5.42 -20.57
N THR A 54 -10.12 -5.82 -21.52
CA THR A 54 -9.05 -6.80 -21.29
C THR A 54 -7.70 -6.09 -21.38
N PRO A 55 -7.06 -5.77 -20.24
CA PRO A 55 -5.72 -5.19 -20.23
C PRO A 55 -4.69 -6.18 -20.77
N VAL A 56 -3.64 -5.65 -21.39
CA VAL A 56 -2.46 -6.43 -21.77
C VAL A 56 -1.38 -6.16 -20.73
N GLU A 57 -0.83 -7.21 -20.13
CA GLU A 57 0.28 -7.09 -19.19
C GLU A 57 1.55 -6.68 -19.94
N TYR A 58 2.29 -5.75 -19.34
CA TYR A 58 3.55 -5.26 -19.89
C TYR A 58 4.65 -5.41 -18.85
N GLU A 59 5.67 -6.22 -19.18
CA GLU A 59 6.83 -6.39 -18.33
C GLU A 59 7.90 -5.34 -18.65
N VAL A 60 8.31 -4.59 -17.63
CA VAL A 60 9.41 -3.64 -17.73
C VAL A 60 10.72 -4.36 -17.37
N ALA A 61 11.69 -4.34 -18.28
CA ALA A 61 13.02 -4.87 -18.00
C ALA A 61 13.67 -4.08 -16.85
N ALA A 62 14.07 -4.78 -15.77
CA ALA A 62 14.63 -4.16 -14.57
C ALA A 62 15.83 -3.23 -14.85
N GLY A 63 16.65 -3.55 -15.85
CA GLY A 63 17.79 -2.72 -16.26
C GLY A 63 17.44 -1.37 -16.90
N LYS A 64 16.16 -1.10 -17.19
CA LYS A 64 15.69 0.18 -17.73
C LYS A 64 15.08 1.11 -16.67
N VAL A 65 14.93 0.63 -15.43
CA VAL A 65 14.34 1.40 -14.34
C VAL A 65 15.47 2.10 -13.58
N ALA A 66 15.51 3.43 -13.66
CA ALA A 66 16.45 4.21 -12.87
C ALA A 66 16.03 4.21 -11.40
N ASP A 67 16.98 4.03 -10.48
CA ASP A 67 16.73 4.19 -9.05
C ASP A 67 16.63 5.67 -8.69
N VAL A 68 15.39 6.15 -8.60
CA VAL A 68 15.07 7.55 -8.24
C VAL A 68 14.78 7.71 -6.75
N GLN A 69 14.73 6.62 -5.99
CA GLN A 69 14.37 6.62 -4.57
C GLN A 69 15.28 7.52 -3.71
N PRO A 70 16.62 7.43 -3.77
CA PRO A 70 17.47 8.25 -2.91
C PRO A 70 17.39 9.74 -3.26
N ALA A 71 17.17 10.07 -4.53
CA ALA A 71 16.99 11.46 -4.97
C ALA A 71 15.68 12.04 -4.45
N LEU A 72 14.59 11.25 -4.47
CA LEU A 72 13.28 11.65 -4.00
C LEU A 72 13.28 11.89 -2.48
N GLU A 73 13.81 10.94 -1.70
CA GLU A 73 13.89 11.08 -0.23
C GLU A 73 14.76 12.28 0.18
N LYS A 74 15.87 12.51 -0.51
CA LYS A 74 16.71 13.69 -0.29
C LYS A 74 15.95 14.99 -0.57
N LEU A 75 15.19 15.05 -1.66
CA LEU A 75 14.43 16.24 -2.03
C LEU A 75 13.34 16.54 -0.98
N ILE A 76 12.60 15.51 -0.56
CA ILE A 76 11.49 15.67 0.39
C ILE A 76 11.99 15.99 1.80
N SER A 77 13.07 15.33 2.25
CA SER A 77 13.68 15.64 3.55
C SER A 77 14.27 17.06 3.62
N SER A 78 14.73 17.61 2.48
CA SER A 78 15.32 18.95 2.43
C SER A 78 14.31 20.10 2.52
N ASN A 79 13.06 19.89 2.07
CA ASN A 79 12.07 20.96 1.96
C ASN A 79 10.85 20.67 2.84
N TYR A 80 10.66 21.51 3.86
CA TYR A 80 9.55 21.40 4.80
C TYR A 80 8.17 21.37 4.13
N PHE A 81 7.93 22.21 3.11
CA PHE A 81 6.64 22.26 2.41
C PHE A 81 6.40 20.97 1.64
N LEU A 82 7.43 20.44 0.96
CA LEU A 82 7.32 19.15 0.26
C LEU A 82 7.11 18.00 1.24
N ALA A 83 7.79 18.00 2.38
CA ALA A 83 7.59 17.01 3.43
C ALA A 83 6.15 17.03 3.97
N ASN A 84 5.58 18.21 4.23
CA ASN A 84 4.19 18.33 4.67
C ASN A 84 3.21 17.88 3.59
N SER A 85 3.41 18.29 2.34
CA SER A 85 2.59 17.81 1.22
C SER A 85 2.69 16.29 1.02
N ALA A 86 3.88 15.69 1.22
CA ALA A 86 4.06 14.26 1.18
C ALA A 86 3.32 13.54 2.33
N HIS A 87 3.33 14.10 3.55
CA HIS A 87 2.53 13.59 4.66
C HIS A 87 1.02 13.65 4.38
N GLU A 88 0.54 14.74 3.79
CA GLU A 88 -0.86 14.91 3.41
C GLU A 88 -1.25 13.95 2.29
N ALA A 89 -0.41 13.79 1.27
CA ALA A 89 -0.59 12.83 0.19
C ALA A 89 -0.67 11.39 0.72
N PHE A 90 0.26 11.01 1.60
CA PHE A 90 0.26 9.70 2.25
C PHE A 90 -1.07 9.44 2.99
N LYS A 91 -1.51 10.40 3.82
CA LYS A 91 -2.80 10.29 4.52
C LYS A 91 -3.98 10.23 3.54
N GLY A 92 -3.92 10.97 2.43
CA GLY A 92 -4.93 10.97 1.38
C GLY A 92 -5.08 9.61 0.72
N ILE A 93 -3.96 8.97 0.35
CA ILE A 93 -3.95 7.63 -0.24
C ILE A 93 -4.55 6.63 0.75
N VAL A 94 -4.06 6.59 1.99
CA VAL A 94 -4.57 5.64 3.01
C VAL A 94 -6.07 5.83 3.26
N ARG A 95 -6.56 7.08 3.29
CA ARG A 95 -8.00 7.36 3.42
C ARG A 95 -8.79 6.91 2.19
N SER A 96 -8.26 7.10 0.99
CA SER A 96 -8.90 6.65 -0.25
C SER A 96 -9.10 5.13 -0.26
N TYR A 97 -8.10 4.38 0.23
CA TYR A 97 -8.21 2.92 0.37
C TYR A 97 -9.30 2.55 1.38
N ASN A 98 -9.41 3.31 2.47
CA ASN A 98 -10.43 3.07 3.49
C ASN A 98 -11.85 3.39 3.02
N SER A 99 -12.00 4.35 2.09
CA SER A 99 -13.29 4.74 1.53
C SER A 99 -13.70 3.96 0.29
N SER A 100 -12.78 3.20 -0.31
CA SER A 100 -13.06 2.48 -1.54
C SER A 100 -14.11 1.39 -1.32
N LYS A 101 -14.93 1.19 -2.34
CA LYS A 101 -16.01 0.17 -2.35
C LYS A 101 -15.55 -1.16 -2.91
N LEU A 102 -14.39 -1.20 -3.57
CA LEU A 102 -13.91 -2.40 -4.23
C LEU A 102 -13.14 -3.27 -3.23
N SER A 103 -13.41 -4.56 -3.26
CA SER A 103 -12.83 -5.54 -2.33
C SER A 103 -11.31 -5.69 -2.46
N CYS A 104 -10.72 -5.29 -3.59
CA CYS A 104 -9.27 -5.31 -3.81
C CYS A 104 -8.53 -4.16 -3.11
N PHE A 105 -9.23 -3.13 -2.64
CA PHE A 105 -8.63 -2.03 -1.89
C PHE A 105 -8.84 -2.23 -0.40
N ASN A 106 -7.97 -3.02 0.23
CA ASN A 106 -8.02 -3.29 1.67
C ASN A 106 -6.91 -2.54 2.40
N VAL A 107 -7.28 -1.64 3.31
CA VAL A 107 -6.33 -0.88 4.14
C VAL A 107 -5.50 -1.79 5.05
N ASN A 108 -6.06 -2.92 5.48
CA ASN A 108 -5.38 -3.83 6.40
C ASN A 108 -4.26 -4.62 5.73
N GLU A 109 -4.32 -4.79 4.41
CA GLU A 109 -3.30 -5.49 3.61
C GLU A 109 -2.25 -4.52 3.06
N LEU A 110 -2.44 -3.22 3.26
CA LEU A 110 -1.58 -2.17 2.75
C LEU A 110 -0.29 -2.07 3.56
N ASP A 111 0.86 -2.25 2.90
CA ASP A 111 2.16 -1.97 3.51
C ASP A 111 2.38 -0.45 3.62
N LEU A 112 2.12 0.07 4.82
CA LEU A 112 2.29 1.48 5.15
C LEU A 112 3.75 1.94 5.03
N ALA A 113 4.73 1.05 5.24
CA ALA A 113 6.14 1.39 5.11
C ALA A 113 6.56 1.53 3.65
N ALA A 114 6.11 0.61 2.78
CA ALA A 114 6.33 0.74 1.34
C ALA A 114 5.62 1.97 0.75
N LEU A 115 4.40 2.26 1.20
CA LEU A 115 3.67 3.45 0.77
C LEU A 115 4.33 4.76 1.24
N ALA A 116 4.89 4.79 2.45
CA ALA A 116 5.64 5.96 2.91
C ALA A 116 6.85 6.23 2.00
N LYS A 117 7.55 5.17 1.59
CA LYS A 117 8.68 5.27 0.64
C LYS A 117 8.26 5.78 -0.73
N THR A 118 7.08 5.41 -1.25
CA THR A 118 6.60 5.94 -2.54
C THR A 118 6.30 7.43 -2.47
N CYS A 119 5.93 7.94 -1.29
CA CYS A 119 5.84 9.38 -1.01
C CYS A 119 7.19 10.02 -0.65
N GLY A 120 8.30 9.27 -0.73
CA GLY A 120 9.66 9.68 -0.35
C GLY A 120 9.85 10.06 1.12
N LEU A 121 9.02 9.49 1.99
CA LEU A 121 9.10 9.64 3.44
C LEU A 121 9.95 8.53 4.04
N GLN A 122 10.91 8.91 4.89
CA GLN A 122 11.76 7.95 5.60
C GLN A 122 11.09 7.35 6.83
N ILE A 123 10.14 8.09 7.42
CA ILE A 123 9.40 7.69 8.61
C ILE A 123 7.93 7.58 8.22
N VAL A 124 7.29 6.48 8.60
CA VAL A 124 5.86 6.28 8.36
C VAL A 124 5.05 7.27 9.20
N PRO A 125 4.27 8.17 8.58
CA PRO A 125 3.41 9.08 9.33
C PRO A 125 2.32 8.32 10.06
N LYS A 126 1.93 8.81 11.24
CA LYS A 126 0.73 8.30 11.92
C LYS A 126 -0.51 8.74 11.15
N VAL A 127 -1.40 7.79 10.90
CA VAL A 127 -2.70 8.02 10.27
C VAL A 127 -3.77 7.54 11.23
N ASP A 128 -4.63 8.45 11.68
CA ASP A 128 -5.84 8.09 12.40
C ASP A 128 -6.85 7.58 11.39
N LEU A 129 -6.73 6.31 11.08
CA LEU A 129 -7.78 5.55 10.44
C LEU A 129 -8.85 5.38 11.52
N GLY A 130 -10.06 5.88 11.29
CA GLY A 130 -11.24 5.60 12.14
C GLY A 130 -11.67 4.13 12.11
N VAL A 131 -10.72 3.23 11.90
CA VAL A 131 -10.80 1.80 11.99
C VAL A 131 -10.69 1.50 13.47
N GLU A 132 -11.80 1.10 14.08
CA GLU A 132 -11.72 0.44 15.39
C GLU A 132 -10.65 -0.65 15.28
N PRO A 133 -9.62 -0.66 16.14
CA PRO A 133 -8.68 -1.74 16.14
C PRO A 133 -9.49 -3.03 16.29
N SER A 134 -9.44 -3.91 15.29
CA SER A 134 -9.84 -5.31 15.45
C SER A 134 -8.80 -5.95 16.37
N MET A 135 -8.84 -5.53 17.63
CA MET A 135 -8.11 -6.13 18.72
C MET A 135 -8.90 -7.38 19.10
N LYS A 136 -8.62 -8.48 18.40
CA LYS A 136 -8.45 -9.75 19.12
C LYS A 136 -7.14 -9.68 19.91
N PHE A 137 -7.08 -8.74 20.84
CA PHE A 137 -6.07 -8.71 21.88
C PHE A 137 -6.69 -9.46 23.05
N ASP A 138 -6.22 -10.68 23.28
CA ASP A 138 -6.63 -11.51 24.41
C ASP A 138 -6.13 -10.86 25.72
N ALA A 139 -6.85 -9.82 26.16
CA ALA A 139 -6.57 -9.02 27.36
C ALA A 139 -6.75 -9.82 28.66
N LYS A 140 -7.14 -11.10 28.58
CA LYS A 140 -7.38 -11.96 29.73
C LYS A 140 -6.12 -12.52 30.38
N ARG A 141 -4.94 -12.38 29.76
CA ARG A 141 -3.68 -12.96 30.29
C ARG A 141 -2.81 -12.01 31.13
N MET A 142 -3.07 -10.70 31.16
CA MET A 142 -2.17 -9.75 31.84
C MET A 142 -2.64 -9.20 33.20
N LYS A 143 -3.86 -9.52 33.65
CA LYS A 143 -4.30 -9.23 35.03
C LYS A 143 -4.18 -10.47 35.91
N ARG A 144 -2.96 -10.76 36.38
CA ARG A 144 -2.62 -11.47 37.64
C ARG A 144 -1.11 -11.65 37.71
N LYS A 145 -0.40 -10.62 38.18
CA LYS A 145 0.77 -10.70 39.08
C LYS A 145 1.48 -9.34 39.14
N ALA A 146 0.91 -8.46 39.94
CA ALA A 146 1.68 -7.49 40.70
C ALA A 146 1.14 -7.56 42.12
N PHE A 147 1.88 -8.23 43.00
CA PHE A 147 2.03 -8.03 44.45
C PHE A 147 2.49 -9.35 45.10
N GLY A 148 3.67 -9.34 45.70
CA GLY A 148 4.05 -10.30 46.73
C GLY A 148 5.33 -11.10 46.48
N ALA A 149 6.32 -10.80 47.33
CA ALA A 149 7.40 -11.67 47.80
C ALA A 149 8.59 -11.94 46.86
N VAL A 150 9.71 -11.29 47.22
CA VAL A 150 11.08 -11.71 46.98
C VAL A 150 11.27 -13.16 47.45
N ALA A 151 11.73 -14.04 46.57
CA ALA A 151 12.26 -15.36 46.91
C ALA A 151 13.42 -15.73 45.99
N VAL A 152 14.39 -16.39 46.59
CA VAL A 152 15.79 -16.54 46.18
C VAL A 152 15.98 -17.47 44.97
N ARG A 153 17.01 -17.16 44.18
CA ARG A 153 17.56 -17.94 43.05
C ARG A 153 17.66 -19.44 43.34
N ALA A 154 17.29 -20.26 42.35
CA ALA A 154 17.93 -21.55 42.09
C ALA A 154 17.92 -21.86 40.58
N ALA A 155 19.11 -21.98 40.01
CA ALA A 155 19.34 -22.38 38.62
C ALA A 155 19.03 -23.88 38.41
N LYS A 156 18.38 -24.24 37.30
CA LYS A 156 18.34 -25.64 36.85
C LYS A 156 18.27 -25.78 35.32
N LYS A 157 19.48 -26.02 34.77
CA LYS A 157 19.87 -26.93 33.67
C LYS A 157 18.93 -27.07 32.46
N ASN A 158 19.40 -26.54 31.33
CA ASN A 158 19.06 -26.99 29.98
C ASN A 158 19.19 -28.52 29.85
N ARG A 159 18.14 -29.17 29.34
CA ARG A 159 18.24 -30.46 28.66
C ARG A 159 17.58 -30.36 27.29
N LEU A 160 18.43 -30.33 26.27
CA LEU A 160 18.21 -30.90 24.94
C LEU A 160 17.36 -32.18 25.04
N TYR A 161 16.43 -32.41 24.11
CA TYR A 161 16.45 -33.61 23.25
C TYR A 161 15.61 -33.40 21.98
N LYS A 162 16.30 -33.63 20.86
CA LYS A 162 15.81 -33.88 19.51
C LYS A 162 15.00 -35.19 19.50
N LYS A 163 13.90 -35.28 18.75
CA LYS A 163 13.34 -36.58 18.37
C LYS A 163 13.02 -36.58 16.88
N LEU A 164 13.86 -37.33 16.14
CA LEU A 164 13.55 -37.88 14.83
C LEU A 164 12.58 -39.06 15.02
N ARG A 165 11.43 -39.01 14.36
CA ARG A 165 10.94 -40.00 13.39
C ARG A 165 9.61 -39.52 12.83
#